data_AF-A0A0B6YJ03-F1
#
_entry.id   AF-A0A0B6YJ03-F1
#
_cell.length_a   1.000
_cell.length_b   1.000
_cell.length_c   1.000
_cell.angle_alpha   90.00
_cell.angle_beta   90.00
_cell.angle_gamma   90.00
#
_symmetry.space_group_name_H-M   'P 1'
#
loop_
_entity.id
_entity.type
_entity.pdbx_description
1 polymer ?
#
loop_
_entity_poly.entity_id
_entity_poly.type
_entity_poly.pdbx_seq_one_letter_code
_entity_poly.pdbx_strand_id
1 'polypeptide(L)'
;VLKAVDSRTGKMYEVGRTEIIKNNLNPDFVRKFLVDYFFEERQLFKFEIYDVDSTSTLLADHDFLGFIDCSLGELVSSTNSCLERNLQGHALLKRGKIIVRTEEVS
;
A
#
# COMPACT_ATOMS: atom_id res chain seq x y z
N VAL A 1 0.00 2.94 4.38
CA VAL A 1 1.49 3.00 4.39
C VAL A 1 2.02 2.14 3.25
N LEU A 2 2.93 2.67 2.44
CA LEU A 2 3.63 1.91 1.40
C LEU A 2 5.01 1.51 1.92
N LYS A 3 5.32 0.22 1.85
CA LYS A 3 6.65 -0.34 2.12
C LYS A 3 7.19 -1.02 0.87
N ALA A 4 8.50 -0.97 0.70
CA ALA A 4 9.23 -1.68 -0.36
C ALA A 4 10.19 -2.70 0.27
N VAL A 5 10.48 -3.76 -0.46
CA VAL A 5 11.52 -4.73 -0.10
C VAL A 5 12.81 -4.34 -0.81
N ASP A 6 13.88 -4.13 -0.04
CA ASP A 6 15.22 -3.95 -0.58
C ASP A 6 15.70 -5.27 -1.22
N SER A 7 16.01 -5.24 -2.51
CA SER A 7 16.35 -6.43 -3.30
C SER A 7 17.67 -7.09 -2.86
N ARG A 8 18.57 -6.33 -2.21
CA ARG A 8 19.90 -6.79 -1.80
C ARG A 8 19.89 -7.45 -0.42
N THR A 9 19.06 -6.94 0.48
CA THR A 9 19.01 -7.34 1.89
C THR A 9 17.76 -8.13 2.25
N GLY A 10 16.73 -8.10 1.40
CA GLY A 10 15.41 -8.66 1.68
C GLY A 10 14.65 -7.92 2.78
N LYS A 11 15.19 -6.83 3.32
CA LYS A 11 14.56 -6.07 4.39
C LYS A 11 13.52 -5.11 3.82
N MET A 12 12.43 -4.96 4.56
CA MET A 12 11.41 -3.97 4.22
C MET A 12 11.77 -2.60 4.77
N TYR A 13 11.47 -1.56 4.00
CA TYR A 13 11.56 -0.17 4.44
C TYR A 13 10.30 0.61 4.02
N GLU A 14 10.01 1.67 4.76
CA GLU A 14 8.86 2.54 4.46
C GLU A 14 9.21 3.49 3.31
N VAL A 15 8.41 3.46 2.24
CA VAL A 15 8.50 4.41 1.12
C VAL A 15 7.77 5.70 1.49
N GLY A 16 6.60 5.55 2.14
CA GLY A 16 5.89 6.69 2.71
C GLY A 16 4.48 6.37 3.17
N ARG A 17 3.78 7.43 3.58
CA ARG A 17 2.39 7.39 4.08
C ARG A 17 1.52 8.37 3.31
N THR A 18 0.27 7.99 3.10
CA THR A 18 -0.80 8.88 2.64
C THR A 18 -1.23 9.82 3.77
N GLU A 19 -2.07 10.79 3.45
CA GLU A 19 -2.81 11.58 4.43
C GLU A 19 -3.82 10.73 5.22
N ILE A 20 -4.24 11.26 6.37
CA ILE A 20 -5.27 10.66 7.22
C ILE A 20 -6.63 11.24 6.81
N ILE A 21 -7.59 10.37 6.50
CA ILE A 21 -8.97 10.75 6.16
C ILE A 21 -9.87 10.33 7.32
N LYS A 22 -10.48 11.30 8.00
CA LYS A 22 -11.33 11.05 9.17
C LYS A 22 -12.73 10.59 8.77
N ASN A 23 -13.29 9.65 9.53
CA ASN A 23 -14.69 9.22 9.44
C ASN A 23 -15.12 8.76 8.03
N ASN A 24 -14.28 8.01 7.33
CA ASN A 24 -14.59 7.49 6.00
C ASN A 24 -14.27 6.00 5.87
N LEU A 25 -15.27 5.20 5.51
CA LEU A 25 -15.14 3.75 5.27
C LEU A 25 -14.58 3.41 3.89
N ASN A 26 -14.63 4.34 2.93
CA ASN A 26 -14.14 4.20 1.57
C ASN A 26 -13.25 5.42 1.24
N PRO A 27 -12.07 5.55 1.87
CA PRO A 27 -11.19 6.69 1.65
C PRO A 27 -10.59 6.68 0.23
N ASP A 28 -10.66 7.83 -0.44
CA ASP A 28 -9.91 8.12 -1.66
C ASP A 28 -8.72 9.02 -1.31
N PHE A 29 -7.51 8.48 -1.43
CA PHE A 29 -6.28 9.20 -1.11
C PHE A 29 -5.80 10.04 -2.30
N VAL A 30 -5.37 11.27 -2.01
CA VAL A 30 -4.82 12.23 -2.96
C VAL A 30 -3.30 12.08 -3.07
N ARG A 31 -2.61 11.74 -1.97
CA ARG A 31 -1.15 11.59 -2.02
C ARG A 31 -0.75 10.41 -2.92
N LYS A 32 0.13 10.72 -3.87
CA LYS A 32 0.76 9.76 -4.79
C LYS A 32 2.16 9.37 -4.30
N PHE A 33 2.59 8.16 -4.64
CA PHE A 33 3.97 7.71 -4.43
C PHE A 33 4.68 7.67 -5.78
N LEU A 34 5.82 8.35 -5.88
CA LEU A 34 6.70 8.24 -7.04
C LEU A 34 7.67 7.09 -6.81
N VAL A 35 7.74 6.17 -7.76
CA VAL A 35 8.63 5.01 -7.72
C VAL A 35 9.25 4.83 -9.09
N ASP A 36 10.56 4.60 -9.12
CA ASP A 36 11.26 4.25 -10.36
C ASP A 36 10.89 2.82 -10.77
N TYR A 37 10.70 2.59 -12.05
CA TYR A 37 10.41 1.27 -12.61
C TYR A 37 11.65 0.68 -13.29
N PHE A 38 12.16 -0.43 -12.75
CA PHE A 38 13.29 -1.18 -13.28
C PHE A 38 12.78 -2.50 -13.84
N PHE A 39 12.71 -2.63 -15.18
CA PHE A 39 12.09 -3.78 -15.85
C PHE A 39 12.86 -5.09 -15.63
N GLU A 40 14.14 -4.99 -15.32
CA GLU A 40 15.05 -6.09 -15.04
C GLU A 40 14.96 -6.59 -13.59
N GLU A 41 14.29 -5.86 -12.70
CA GLU A 41 14.17 -6.20 -11.28
C GLU A 41 12.73 -6.49 -10.86
N ARG A 42 12.56 -7.52 -10.02
CA ARG A 42 11.28 -7.76 -9.35
C ARG A 42 11.16 -6.89 -8.10
N GLN A 43 10.65 -5.68 -8.28
CA GLN A 43 10.40 -4.73 -7.19
C GLN A 43 9.14 -5.13 -6.40
N LEU A 44 9.28 -5.45 -5.11
CA LEU A 44 8.17 -5.90 -4.25
C LEU A 44 7.71 -4.79 -3.31
N PHE A 45 6.39 -4.64 -3.20
CA PHE A 45 5.72 -3.67 -2.33
C PHE A 45 4.74 -4.35 -1.39
N LYS A 46 4.57 -3.73 -0.22
CA LYS A 46 3.50 -4.02 0.73
C LYS A 46 2.73 -2.75 1.04
N PHE A 47 1.42 -2.82 0.90
CA PHE A 47 0.50 -1.78 1.33
C PHE A 47 -0.11 -2.21 2.64
N GLU A 48 0.12 -1.43 3.70
CA GLU A 48 -0.46 -1.65 5.03
C GLU A 48 -1.50 -0.58 5.32
N ILE A 49 -2.67 -1.00 5.81
CA ILE A 49 -3.80 -0.13 6.12
C ILE A 49 -4.01 -0.11 7.64
N TYR A 50 -4.21 1.10 8.17
CA TYR A 50 -4.40 1.36 9.58
C TYR A 50 -5.63 2.23 9.79
N ASP A 51 -6.39 1.96 10.84
CA ASP A 51 -7.35 2.89 11.42
C ASP A 51 -6.60 3.79 12.41
N VAL A 52 -6.78 5.11 12.26
CA VAL A 52 -5.96 6.10 12.97
C VAL A 52 -6.77 6.72 14.09
N ASP A 53 -6.63 6.17 15.28
CA ASP A 53 -7.38 6.57 16.47
C ASP A 53 -6.65 7.58 17.36
N SER A 54 -5.36 7.79 17.13
CA SER A 54 -4.52 8.66 17.96
C SER A 54 -3.79 9.74 17.15
N THR A 55 -3.20 10.71 17.86
CA THR A 55 -2.30 11.71 17.25
C THR A 55 -0.86 11.22 17.11
N SER A 56 -0.58 9.98 17.53
CA SER A 56 0.77 9.40 17.46
C SER A 56 1.22 9.19 16.01
N THR A 57 2.51 9.37 15.77
CA THR A 57 3.14 9.03 14.50
C THR A 57 3.59 7.57 14.44
N LEU A 58 3.54 6.83 15.54
CA LEU A 58 3.96 5.44 15.60
C LEU A 58 2.84 4.52 15.11
N LEU A 59 3.14 3.62 14.17
CA LEU A 59 2.16 2.68 13.62
C LEU A 59 1.66 1.66 14.66
N ALA A 60 2.43 1.42 15.71
CA ALA A 60 2.05 0.51 16.79
C ALA A 60 0.89 1.05 17.65
N ASP A 61 0.61 2.35 17.58
CA ASP A 61 -0.45 3.01 18.35
C ASP A 61 -1.77 3.13 17.56
N HIS A 62 -1.86 2.46 16.41
CA HIS A 62 -3.00 2.51 15.48
C HIS A 62 -3.47 1.10 15.14
N ASP A 63 -4.77 0.94 14.89
CA ASP A 63 -5.37 -0.37 14.65
C ASP A 63 -5.04 -0.87 13.24
N PHE A 64 -4.41 -2.04 13.15
CA PHE A 64 -4.03 -2.62 11.87
C PHE A 64 -5.23 -3.30 11.19
N LEU A 65 -5.65 -2.77 10.04
CA LEU A 65 -6.80 -3.28 9.29
C LEU A 65 -6.44 -4.39 8.30
N GLY A 66 -5.18 -4.41 7.83
CA GLY A 66 -4.69 -5.45 6.94
C GLY A 66 -3.66 -4.96 5.94
N PHE A 67 -3.25 -5.86 5.04
CA PHE A 67 -2.25 -5.56 4.03
C PHE A 67 -2.50 -6.27 2.70
N ILE A 68 -1.80 -5.82 1.65
CA ILE A 68 -1.55 -6.60 0.45
C ILE A 68 -0.07 -6.56 0.10
N ASP A 69 0.42 -7.63 -0.53
CA ASP A 69 1.74 -7.68 -1.16
C ASP A 69 1.58 -7.75 -2.68
N CYS A 70 2.36 -6.99 -3.44
CA CYS A 70 2.40 -7.08 -4.89
C CYS A 70 3.78 -6.73 -5.43
N SER A 71 4.00 -6.94 -6.73
CA SER A 71 5.17 -6.37 -7.41
C SER A 71 4.79 -5.13 -8.20
N LEU A 72 5.76 -4.22 -8.45
CA LEU A 72 5.53 -3.08 -9.33
C LEU A 72 5.11 -3.55 -10.73
N GLY A 73 5.76 -4.59 -11.25
CA GLY A 73 5.41 -5.22 -12.52
C GLY A 73 3.93 -5.59 -12.61
N GLU A 74 3.37 -6.16 -11.53
CA GLU A 74 1.96 -6.53 -11.48
C GLU A 74 1.00 -5.32 -11.43
N LEU A 75 1.41 -4.23 -10.76
CA LEU A 75 0.63 -3.00 -10.75
C LEU A 75 0.56 -2.38 -12.15
N VAL A 76 1.70 -2.25 -12.83
CA VAL A 76 1.78 -1.63 -14.16
C VAL A 76 1.19 -2.52 -15.26
N SER A 77 1.19 -3.85 -15.09
CA SER A 77 0.60 -4.78 -16.04
C SER A 77 -0.89 -5.06 -15.81
N SER A 78 -1.48 -4.50 -14.75
CA SER A 78 -2.90 -4.72 -14.43
C SER A 78 -3.81 -4.05 -15.47
N THR A 79 -4.97 -4.66 -15.75
CA THR A 79 -5.93 -4.09 -16.70
C THR A 79 -6.34 -2.68 -16.25
N ASN A 80 -6.24 -1.70 -17.16
CA ASN A 80 -6.46 -0.27 -16.87
C ASN A 80 -5.55 0.30 -15.77
N SER A 81 -4.36 -0.29 -15.57
CA SER A 81 -3.39 0.10 -14.55
C SER A 81 -4.00 0.19 -13.14
N CYS A 82 -4.97 -0.70 -12.87
CA CYS A 82 -5.78 -0.73 -11.67
C CYS A 82 -5.77 -2.14 -11.03
N LEU A 83 -5.11 -2.26 -9.89
CA LEU A 83 -5.10 -3.48 -9.08
C LEU A 83 -6.12 -3.38 -7.96
N GLU A 84 -7.13 -4.25 -7.96
CA GLU A 84 -8.10 -4.40 -6.87
C GLU A 84 -7.85 -5.70 -6.11
N ARG A 85 -7.70 -5.64 -4.79
CA ARG A 85 -7.51 -6.82 -3.94
C ARG A 85 -8.17 -6.72 -2.58
N ASN A 86 -8.57 -7.88 -2.06
CA ASN A 86 -8.99 -8.02 -0.66
C ASN A 86 -7.77 -7.92 0.27
N LEU A 87 -7.94 -7.19 1.37
CA LEU A 87 -6.92 -7.11 2.42
C LEU A 87 -6.67 -8.48 3.06
N GLN A 88 -5.41 -8.73 3.43
CA GLN A 88 -4.94 -9.93 4.11
C GLN A 88 -4.55 -9.59 5.57
N GLY A 89 -4.32 -10.62 6.39
CA GLY A 89 -3.74 -10.47 7.73
C GLY A 89 -4.74 -10.26 8.88
N HIS A 90 -5.98 -9.85 8.62
CA HIS A 90 -7.01 -9.77 9.66
C HIS A 90 -7.80 -11.09 9.77
N ALA A 91 -7.78 -11.70 10.96
CA ALA A 91 -8.37 -13.02 11.24
C ALA A 91 -9.90 -12.97 11.45
N LEU A 92 -10.46 -11.80 11.73
CA LEU A 92 -11.86 -11.64 12.11
C LEU A 92 -12.61 -10.83 11.04
N LEU A 93 -13.33 -11.56 10.19
CA LEU A 93 -14.57 -11.23 9.48
C LEU A 93 -14.75 -9.81 8.87
N LYS A 94 -14.90 -9.80 7.53
CA LYS A 94 -15.01 -8.66 6.59
C LYS A 94 -13.68 -7.95 6.32
N ARG A 95 -13.01 -8.43 5.28
CA ARG A 95 -11.82 -7.76 4.71
C ARG A 95 -12.31 -6.62 3.83
N GLY A 96 -11.88 -5.40 4.15
CA GLY A 96 -11.91 -4.32 3.19
C GLY A 96 -11.13 -4.69 1.93
N LYS A 97 -11.28 -3.90 0.89
CA LYS A 97 -10.49 -4.00 -0.33
C LYS A 97 -9.66 -2.76 -0.51
N ILE A 98 -8.55 -2.91 -1.23
CA ILE A 98 -7.72 -1.81 -1.69
C ILE A 98 -7.76 -1.78 -3.21
N ILE A 99 -7.85 -0.57 -3.77
CA ILE A 99 -7.74 -0.30 -5.20
C ILE A 99 -6.50 0.56 -5.37
N VAL A 100 -5.51 0.05 -6.10
CA VAL A 100 -4.26 0.75 -6.38
C VAL A 100 -4.23 1.06 -7.86
N ARG A 101 -4.12 2.35 -8.19
CA ARG A 101 -3.97 2.83 -9.56
C ARG A 101 -2.53 3.26 -9.80
N THR A 102 -2.03 2.99 -10.99
CA THR A 102 -0.71 3.43 -11.45
C THR A 102 -0.83 4.25 -12.72
N GLU A 103 0.05 5.22 -12.86
CA GLU A 103 0.19 6.05 -14.04
C GLU A 103 1.69 6.25 -14.29
N GLU A 104 2.09 6.26 -15.56
CA GLU A 104 3.44 6.62 -15.95
C GLU A 104 3.59 8.14 -15.82
N VAL A 105 4.72 8.59 -15.25
CA VAL A 105 5.05 10.01 -15.11
C VAL A 105 6.26 10.28 -16.00
N SER A 106 6.09 11.16 -16.99
CA SER A 106 7.13 11.61 -17.93
C SER A 106 7.89 12.84 -17.44
#